data_AF-A0A658ICT0-F1
#
_entry.id   AF-A0A658ICT0-F1
#
_cell.length_a   1.000
_cell.length_b   1.000
_cell.length_c   1.000
_cell.angle_alpha   90.00
_cell.angle_beta   90.00
_cell.angle_gamma   90.00
#
_symmetry.space_group_name_H-M   'P 1'
#
loop_
_entity.id
_entity.type
_entity.pdbx_description
1 polymer ?
#
loop_
_entity_poly.entity_id
_entity_poly.type
_entity_poly.pdbx_seq_one_letter_code
_entity_poly.pdbx_strand_id
1 'polypeptide(L)'
;HIHRETRTFGKLSQAKTWGAKRVAELEEHGVPDSNDIGKMTVGDLLKRYINDPNLGGKAGRTKRYVLDMLLDCDIAEIRLTDLSVNHVIDHCRQRNGAGTGPSTVSHDVSYLSSVLASAKPVYGIEYTANPSTDARPLLIQMGLIGKSKRRSRRPVSDELDRLISGLRARSAHNVAKIPFVDCPLYTS
;
A
#
# COMPACT_ATOMS: atom_id res chain seq x y z
N HIS A 1 -0.67 1.57 35.41
CA HIS A 1 0.66 2.13 35.04
C HIS A 1 0.49 3.00 33.80
N ILE A 2 0.74 4.30 33.90
CA ILE A 2 0.50 5.30 32.85
C ILE A 2 1.73 5.32 31.93
N HIS A 3 1.61 4.87 30.69
CA HIS A 3 2.68 4.94 29.69
C HIS A 3 2.58 6.26 28.92
N ARG A 4 3.58 7.13 29.13
CA ARG A 4 3.75 8.40 28.44
C ARG A 4 4.78 8.21 27.32
N GLU A 5 4.32 7.92 26.11
CA GLU A 5 5.22 7.84 24.96
C GLU A 5 5.49 9.24 24.40
N THR A 6 6.77 9.63 24.37
CA THR A 6 7.23 10.94 23.86
C THR A 6 7.80 10.72 22.47
N ARG A 7 7.19 11.32 21.43
CA ARG A 7 7.80 11.42 20.09
C ARG A 7 8.45 12.80 19.94
N THR A 8 9.73 12.82 19.58
CA THR A 8 10.48 14.04 19.30
C THR A 8 10.16 14.53 17.88
N PHE A 9 9.43 15.65 17.81
CA PHE A 9 9.22 16.39 16.56
C PHE A 9 10.22 17.55 16.50
N GLY A 10 10.84 17.79 15.33
CA GLY A 10 11.84 18.84 15.16
C GLY A 10 11.32 20.28 15.34
N LYS A 11 10.00 20.50 15.39
CA LYS A 11 9.37 21.80 15.67
C LYS A 11 8.11 21.66 16.52
N LEU A 12 8.07 22.41 17.62
CA LEU A 12 7.03 22.36 18.67
C LEU A 12 5.63 22.77 18.17
N SER A 13 5.56 23.60 17.11
CA SER A 13 4.30 24.04 16.50
C SER A 13 3.57 22.93 15.75
N GLN A 14 4.30 22.04 15.07
CA GLN A 14 3.72 20.95 14.28
C GLN A 14 3.08 19.87 15.18
N ALA A 15 3.67 19.60 16.34
CA ALA A 15 3.14 18.64 17.30
C ALA A 15 1.82 19.12 17.94
N LYS A 16 1.68 20.42 18.22
CA LYS A 16 0.46 21.00 18.80
C LYS A 16 -0.70 21.05 17.80
N THR A 17 -0.44 21.46 16.56
CA THR A 17 -1.47 21.50 15.51
C THR A 17 -1.96 20.09 15.14
N TRP A 18 -1.07 19.10 15.15
CA TRP A 18 -1.46 17.70 14.92
C TRP A 18 -2.35 17.16 16.05
N GLY A 19 -1.98 17.38 17.32
CA GLY A 19 -2.79 16.96 18.46
C GLY A 19 -4.18 17.61 18.51
N ALA A 20 -4.27 18.92 18.21
CA ALA A 20 -5.55 19.64 18.21
C ALA A 20 -6.47 19.21 17.06
N LYS A 21 -5.93 18.96 15.86
CA LYS A 21 -6.71 18.45 14.72
C LYS A 21 -7.18 17.01 14.95
N ARG A 22 -6.40 16.21 15.69
CA ARG A 22 -6.75 14.84 16.08
C ARG A 22 -7.96 14.78 17.01
N VAL A 23 -8.02 15.67 18.01
CA VAL A 23 -9.14 15.75 18.95
C VAL A 23 -10.43 16.18 18.22
N ALA A 24 -10.34 17.15 17.31
CA ALA A 24 -11.50 17.60 16.53
C ALA A 24 -12.05 16.52 15.56
N GLU A 25 -11.18 15.75 14.89
CA GLU A 25 -11.60 14.62 14.03
C GLU A 25 -12.19 13.45 14.83
N LEU A 26 -11.80 13.29 16.11
CA LEU A 26 -12.38 12.31 17.04
C LEU A 26 -13.75 12.76 17.58
N GLU A 27 -14.01 14.07 17.66
CA GLU A 27 -15.30 14.62 18.07
C GLU A 27 -16.35 14.61 16.94
N GLU A 28 -15.94 14.81 15.69
CA GLU A 28 -16.84 14.79 14.51
C GLU A 28 -17.34 13.38 14.15
N HIS A 29 -16.59 12.33 14.52
CA HIS A 29 -16.93 10.93 14.26
C HIS A 29 -17.38 10.13 15.49
N GLY A 30 -17.58 10.80 16.64
CA GLY A 30 -17.95 10.17 17.90
C GLY A 30 -16.75 9.48 18.57
N VAL A 31 -16.63 9.68 19.88
CA VAL A 31 -15.66 8.99 20.73
C VAL A 31 -15.95 7.48 20.62
N PRO A 32 -15.03 6.65 20.10
CA PRO A 32 -15.18 5.21 20.23
C PRO A 32 -15.11 4.95 21.73
N ASP A 33 -16.22 4.48 22.27
CA ASP A 33 -16.27 4.03 23.65
C ASP A 33 -15.09 3.07 23.86
N SER A 34 -14.41 3.16 25.00
CA SER A 34 -13.20 2.34 25.28
C SER A 34 -13.42 0.82 25.13
N ASN A 35 -14.68 0.38 25.03
CA ASN A 35 -15.13 -0.98 24.69
C ASN A 35 -15.11 -1.34 23.19
N ASP A 36 -14.86 -0.40 22.27
CA ASP A 36 -14.98 -0.59 20.82
C ASP A 36 -13.62 -0.90 20.15
N ILE A 37 -12.52 -0.66 20.85
CA ILE A 37 -11.16 -0.92 20.35
C ILE A 37 -10.93 -2.42 20.09
N GLY A 38 -11.52 -3.29 20.92
CA GLY A 38 -11.45 -4.76 20.75
C GLY A 38 -12.31 -5.32 19.62
N LYS A 39 -13.18 -4.51 19.01
CA LYS A 39 -14.05 -4.93 17.90
C LYS A 39 -13.55 -4.49 16.54
N MET A 40 -12.56 -3.58 16.49
CA MET A 40 -12.13 -2.98 15.24
C MET A 40 -11.42 -4.00 14.35
N THR A 41 -11.86 -4.06 13.09
CA THR A 41 -11.29 -4.94 12.08
C THR A 41 -10.12 -4.28 11.34
N VAL A 42 -9.33 -5.09 10.63
CA VAL A 42 -8.31 -4.59 9.69
C VAL A 42 -8.98 -3.72 8.61
N GLY A 43 -10.17 -4.09 8.15
CA GLY A 43 -10.94 -3.34 7.17
C GLY A 43 -11.33 -1.95 7.68
N ASP A 44 -11.72 -1.83 8.93
CA ASP A 44 -12.03 -0.53 9.55
C ASP A 44 -10.79 0.36 9.63
N LEU A 45 -9.63 -0.22 9.99
CA LEU A 45 -8.37 0.50 10.00
C LEU A 45 -7.97 0.95 8.59
N LEU A 46 -8.13 0.08 7.58
CA LEU A 46 -7.85 0.40 6.19
C LEU A 46 -8.72 1.56 5.70
N LYS A 47 -10.03 1.54 5.98
CA LYS A 47 -10.95 2.65 5.65
C LYS A 47 -10.51 3.95 6.31
N ARG A 48 -10.20 3.92 7.61
CA ARG A 48 -9.69 5.09 8.34
C ARG A 48 -8.37 5.61 7.75
N TYR A 49 -7.48 4.72 7.35
CA TYR A 49 -6.20 5.08 6.73
C TYR A 49 -6.39 5.72 5.35
N ILE A 50 -7.26 5.15 4.51
CA ILE A 50 -7.58 5.64 3.17
C ILE A 50 -8.22 7.03 3.22
N ASN A 51 -9.13 7.25 4.18
CA ASN A 51 -9.87 8.50 4.33
C ASN A 51 -9.06 9.60 5.03
N ASP A 52 -7.93 9.27 5.69
CA ASP A 52 -7.06 10.26 6.32
C ASP A 52 -6.30 11.09 5.25
N PRO A 53 -6.53 12.42 5.15
CA PRO A 53 -5.93 13.27 4.13
C PRO A 53 -4.40 13.36 4.19
N ASN A 54 -3.81 13.08 5.36
CA ASN A 54 -2.37 13.13 5.57
C ASN A 54 -1.68 11.77 5.38
N LEU A 55 -2.44 10.68 5.38
CA LEU A 55 -1.95 9.33 5.16
C LEU A 55 -2.40 8.79 3.80
N GLY A 56 -3.50 8.04 3.74
CA GLY A 56 -4.01 7.40 2.53
C GLY A 56 -4.52 8.39 1.49
N GLY A 57 -4.95 9.60 1.88
CA GLY A 57 -5.36 10.65 0.96
C GLY A 57 -4.25 11.14 0.03
N LYS A 58 -2.97 10.97 0.41
CA LYS A 58 -1.80 11.29 -0.43
C LYS A 58 -1.29 10.08 -1.22
N ALA A 59 -1.93 8.92 -1.09
CA ALA A 59 -1.50 7.71 -1.76
C ALA A 59 -1.73 7.84 -3.28
N GLY A 60 -0.67 7.58 -4.06
CA GLY A 60 -0.79 7.49 -5.51
C GLY A 60 -1.67 6.30 -5.95
N ARG A 61 -2.06 6.29 -7.24
CA ARG A 61 -2.99 5.31 -7.84
C ARG A 61 -2.72 3.85 -7.46
N THR A 62 -1.46 3.42 -7.52
CA THR A 62 -1.07 2.03 -7.22
C THR A 62 -1.34 1.66 -5.77
N LYS A 63 -0.96 2.53 -4.83
CA LYS A 63 -1.16 2.28 -3.41
C LYS A 63 -2.65 2.29 -3.05
N ARG A 64 -3.41 3.23 -3.62
CA ARG A 64 -4.86 3.29 -3.43
C ARG A 64 -5.55 2.02 -3.92
N TYR A 65 -5.24 1.57 -5.14
CA TYR A 65 -5.78 0.33 -5.70
C TYR A 65 -5.53 -0.89 -4.79
N VAL A 66 -4.31 -1.03 -4.28
CA VAL A 66 -3.97 -2.16 -3.39
C VAL A 66 -4.71 -2.05 -2.05
N LEU A 67 -4.84 -0.84 -1.49
CA LEU A 67 -5.58 -0.64 -0.24
C LEU A 67 -7.08 -0.94 -0.41
N ASP A 68 -7.68 -0.52 -1.52
CA ASP A 68 -9.08 -0.83 -1.84
C ASP A 68 -9.23 -2.35 -2.07
N MET A 69 -8.31 -3.00 -2.79
CA MET A 69 -8.33 -4.47 -2.97
C MET A 69 -8.18 -5.23 -1.65
N LEU A 70 -7.37 -4.74 -0.72
CA LEU A 70 -7.24 -5.32 0.62
C LEU A 70 -8.54 -5.26 1.41
N LEU A 71 -9.41 -4.26 1.18
CA LEU A 71 -10.73 -4.18 1.82
C LEU A 71 -11.68 -5.28 1.35
N ASP A 72 -11.51 -5.78 0.12
CA ASP A 72 -12.33 -6.83 -0.48
C ASP A 72 -11.82 -8.25 -0.16
N CYS A 73 -10.72 -8.37 0.60
CA CYS A 73 -10.12 -9.65 0.97
C CYS A 73 -10.53 -10.09 2.38
N ASP A 74 -10.51 -11.41 2.64
CA ASP A 74 -10.80 -12.01 3.95
C ASP A 74 -10.00 -11.37 5.10
N ILE A 75 -8.77 -10.92 4.83
CA ILE A 75 -7.91 -10.27 5.82
C ILE A 75 -8.53 -8.98 6.40
N ALA A 76 -9.42 -8.30 5.67
CA ALA A 76 -10.13 -7.11 6.15
C ALA A 76 -11.18 -7.43 7.22
N GLU A 77 -11.75 -8.63 7.23
CA GLU A 77 -12.77 -9.03 8.19
C GLU A 77 -12.18 -9.42 9.55
N ILE A 78 -10.87 -9.66 9.60
CA ILE A 78 -10.16 -10.09 10.81
C ILE A 78 -10.08 -8.93 11.80
N ARG A 79 -10.37 -9.21 13.07
CA ARG A 79 -10.17 -8.24 14.16
C ARG A 79 -8.70 -7.93 14.33
N LEU A 80 -8.36 -6.69 14.63
CA LEU A 80 -6.97 -6.30 14.86
C LEU A 80 -6.30 -7.07 16.00
N THR A 81 -7.08 -7.46 17.02
CA THR A 81 -6.61 -8.29 18.14
C THR A 81 -6.26 -9.72 17.73
N ASP A 82 -6.93 -10.23 16.70
CA ASP A 82 -6.82 -11.61 16.23
C ASP A 82 -5.87 -11.72 15.02
N LEU A 83 -5.46 -10.57 14.45
CA LEU A 83 -4.54 -10.53 13.32
C LEU A 83 -3.19 -11.13 13.72
N SER A 84 -2.76 -12.14 12.96
CA SER A 84 -1.56 -12.90 13.24
C SER A 84 -0.73 -13.04 11.97
N VAL A 85 0.52 -13.50 12.14
CA VAL A 85 1.43 -13.77 11.01
C VAL A 85 0.82 -14.80 10.05
N ASN A 86 0.10 -15.80 10.58
CA ASN A 86 -0.58 -16.82 9.77
C ASN A 86 -1.61 -16.21 8.81
N HIS A 87 -2.42 -15.26 9.29
CA HIS A 87 -3.40 -14.57 8.46
C HIS A 87 -2.75 -13.81 7.29
N VAL A 88 -1.60 -13.18 7.52
CA VAL A 88 -0.83 -12.51 6.46
C VAL A 88 -0.27 -13.52 5.46
N ILE A 89 0.23 -14.66 5.93
CA ILE A 89 0.75 -15.73 5.08
C ILE A 89 -0.35 -16.31 4.20
N ASP A 90 -1.51 -16.59 4.77
CA ASP A 90 -2.63 -17.16 4.03
C ASP A 90 -3.18 -16.19 2.98
N HIS A 91 -3.26 -14.89 3.30
CA HIS A 91 -3.55 -13.87 2.30
C HIS A 91 -2.53 -13.91 1.13
N CYS A 92 -1.23 -13.97 1.43
CA CYS A 92 -0.20 -14.05 0.39
C CYS A 92 -0.31 -15.33 -0.45
N ARG A 93 -0.66 -16.48 0.17
CA ARG A 93 -0.91 -17.75 -0.53
C ARG A 93 -2.10 -17.65 -1.47
N GLN A 94 -3.23 -17.11 -1.00
CA GLN A 94 -4.43 -16.90 -1.81
C GLN A 94 -4.13 -16.01 -3.02
N ARG A 95 -3.44 -14.88 -2.81
CA ARG A 95 -3.06 -13.94 -3.87
C ARG A 95 -2.16 -14.59 -4.93
N ASN A 96 -1.16 -15.35 -4.49
CA ASN A 96 -0.25 -16.06 -5.39
C ASN A 96 -0.98 -17.20 -6.14
N GLY A 97 -1.87 -17.94 -5.46
CA GLY A 97 -2.72 -18.98 -6.05
C GLY A 97 -3.69 -18.44 -7.10
N ALA A 98 -4.16 -17.19 -6.94
CA ALA A 98 -4.93 -16.46 -7.95
C ALA A 98 -4.09 -15.94 -9.13
N GLY A 99 -2.79 -16.26 -9.19
CA GLY A 99 -1.89 -15.86 -10.28
C GLY A 99 -1.20 -14.50 -10.10
N THR A 100 -1.29 -13.89 -8.92
CA THR A 100 -0.60 -12.62 -8.65
C THR A 100 0.89 -12.84 -8.45
N GLY A 101 1.73 -12.16 -9.24
CA GLY A 101 3.18 -12.30 -9.14
C GLY A 101 3.77 -11.84 -7.80
N PRO A 102 4.89 -12.42 -7.32
CA PRO A 102 5.48 -12.13 -6.00
C PRO A 102 5.85 -10.66 -5.75
N SER A 103 6.14 -9.90 -6.80
CA SER A 103 6.41 -8.46 -6.68
C SER A 103 5.17 -7.64 -6.33
N THR A 104 4.01 -8.06 -6.84
CA THR A 104 2.74 -7.41 -6.56
C THR A 104 2.27 -7.77 -5.16
N VAL A 105 2.35 -9.05 -4.77
CA VAL A 105 2.05 -9.50 -3.39
C VAL A 105 2.96 -8.79 -2.37
N SER A 106 4.21 -8.48 -2.74
CA SER A 106 5.10 -7.68 -1.88
C SER A 106 4.56 -6.27 -1.58
N HIS A 107 3.78 -5.66 -2.49
CA HIS A 107 3.14 -4.37 -2.23
C HIS A 107 2.02 -4.51 -1.20
N ASP A 108 1.22 -5.57 -1.32
CA ASP A 108 0.12 -5.88 -0.38
C ASP A 108 0.65 -5.90 1.06
N VAL A 109 1.72 -6.66 1.32
CA VAL A 109 2.37 -6.76 2.65
C VAL A 109 2.96 -5.43 3.13
N SER A 110 3.58 -4.66 2.22
CA SER A 110 4.25 -3.41 2.56
C SER A 110 3.27 -2.29 2.91
N TYR A 111 2.14 -2.23 2.19
CA TYR A 111 1.09 -1.25 2.47
C TYR A 111 0.28 -1.65 3.69
N LEU A 112 -0.02 -2.94 3.87
CA LEU A 112 -0.65 -3.44 5.09
C LEU A 112 0.21 -3.14 6.33
N SER A 113 1.53 -3.39 6.26
CA SER A 113 2.46 -3.02 7.33
C SER A 113 2.42 -1.52 7.63
N SER A 114 2.36 -0.66 6.61
CA SER A 114 2.26 0.80 6.77
C SER A 114 0.96 1.24 7.44
N VAL A 115 -0.16 0.57 7.13
CA VAL A 115 -1.48 0.83 7.73
C VAL A 115 -1.47 0.42 9.20
N LEU A 116 -0.99 -0.79 9.51
CA LEU A 116 -0.87 -1.27 10.89
C LEU A 116 0.05 -0.37 11.72
N ALA A 117 1.18 0.08 11.15
CA ALA A 117 2.09 1.01 11.80
C ALA A 117 1.44 2.35 12.20
N SER A 118 0.34 2.73 11.55
CA SER A 118 -0.42 3.94 11.88
C SER A 118 -1.46 3.71 13.00
N ALA A 119 -1.89 2.46 13.26
CA ALA A 119 -2.94 2.13 14.23
C ALA A 119 -2.70 2.72 15.62
N LYS A 120 -1.53 2.43 16.21
CA LYS A 120 -1.14 2.95 17.53
C LYS A 120 -0.91 4.46 17.55
N PRO A 121 0.01 5.03 16.75
CA PRO A 121 0.36 6.44 16.88
C PRO A 121 -0.70 7.40 16.37
N VAL A 122 -1.52 6.98 15.40
CA VAL A 122 -2.53 7.85 14.81
C VAL A 122 -3.84 7.60 15.52
N TYR A 123 -4.30 6.36 15.63
CA TYR A 123 -5.65 6.05 16.10
C TYR A 123 -5.73 5.62 17.57
N GLY A 124 -4.60 5.49 18.28
CA GLY A 124 -4.57 5.07 19.69
C GLY A 124 -4.99 3.61 19.91
N ILE A 125 -5.05 2.78 18.86
CA ILE A 125 -5.33 1.35 18.99
C ILE A 125 -4.05 0.64 19.42
N GLU A 126 -4.07 0.07 20.61
CA GLU A 126 -3.04 -0.85 21.08
C GLU A 126 -3.14 -2.17 20.32
N TYR A 127 -2.10 -2.48 19.55
CA TYR A 127 -1.89 -3.78 18.93
C TYR A 127 -0.43 -4.18 19.20
N THR A 128 -0.22 -5.45 19.56
CA THR A 128 1.01 -5.87 20.24
C THR A 128 2.24 -5.87 19.34
N ALA A 129 2.08 -6.28 18.08
CA ALA A 129 3.15 -6.37 17.09
C ALA A 129 2.55 -6.26 15.69
N ASN A 130 3.34 -5.84 14.70
CA ASN A 130 2.90 -5.72 13.31
C ASN A 130 3.09 -7.06 12.58
N PRO A 131 2.03 -7.87 12.40
CA PRO A 131 2.21 -9.21 11.87
C PRO A 131 2.67 -9.21 10.41
N SER A 132 2.43 -8.11 9.68
CA SER A 132 2.91 -7.95 8.30
C SER A 132 4.41 -7.74 8.22
N THR A 133 4.99 -7.04 9.20
CA THR A 133 6.44 -6.87 9.31
C THR A 133 7.10 -8.20 9.69
N ASP A 134 6.52 -8.90 10.66
CA ASP A 134 7.07 -10.16 11.19
C ASP A 134 6.95 -11.32 10.18
N ALA A 135 5.89 -11.33 9.36
CA ALA A 135 5.72 -12.32 8.29
C ALA A 135 6.76 -12.18 7.17
N ARG A 136 7.32 -10.99 6.96
CA ARG A 136 8.09 -10.65 5.75
C ARG A 136 9.29 -11.56 5.48
N PRO A 137 10.16 -11.90 6.47
CA PRO A 137 11.28 -12.81 6.24
C PRO A 137 10.82 -14.21 5.80
N LEU A 138 9.77 -14.72 6.44
CA LEU A 138 9.21 -16.03 6.13
C LEU A 138 8.55 -16.05 4.75
N LEU A 139 7.82 -14.99 4.37
CA LEU A 139 7.22 -14.85 3.04
C LEU A 139 8.25 -14.83 1.91
N ILE A 140 9.42 -14.22 2.15
CA ILE A 140 10.55 -14.26 1.20
C ILE A 140 11.10 -15.68 1.10
N GLN A 141 11.31 -16.35 2.23
CA GLN A 141 11.79 -17.73 2.27
C GLN A 141 10.83 -18.69 1.54
N MET A 142 9.52 -18.47 1.68
CA MET A 142 8.47 -19.24 0.99
C MET A 142 8.32 -18.86 -0.49
N GLY A 143 9.00 -17.83 -0.98
CA GLY A 143 8.89 -17.36 -2.36
C GLY A 143 7.55 -16.70 -2.71
N LEU A 144 6.71 -16.40 -1.72
CA LEU A 144 5.41 -15.76 -1.92
C LEU A 144 5.53 -14.28 -2.24
N ILE A 145 6.61 -13.65 -1.77
CA ILE A 145 6.95 -12.26 -2.09
C ILE A 145 8.38 -12.17 -2.62
N GLY A 146 8.63 -11.19 -3.48
CA GLY A 146 9.96 -11.02 -4.06
C GLY A 146 10.11 -9.71 -4.83
N LYS A 147 11.32 -9.45 -5.32
CA LYS A 147 11.59 -8.29 -6.18
C LYS A 147 11.04 -8.53 -7.58
N SER A 148 10.63 -7.45 -8.26
CA SER A 148 10.26 -7.51 -9.67
C SER A 148 11.43 -8.02 -10.51
N LYS A 149 11.15 -8.97 -11.41
CA LYS A 149 12.15 -9.46 -12.37
C LYS A 149 12.35 -8.39 -13.44
N ARG A 150 13.52 -7.76 -13.45
CA ARG A 150 13.87 -6.75 -14.45
C ARG A 150 13.93 -7.42 -15.83
N ARG A 151 13.13 -6.93 -16.78
CA ARG A 151 13.27 -7.32 -18.20
C ARG A 151 14.48 -6.57 -18.77
N SER A 152 15.56 -7.28 -19.03
CA SER A 152 16.81 -6.72 -19.56
C SER A 152 17.04 -7.03 -21.05
N ARG A 153 16.04 -7.59 -21.75
CA ARG A 153 16.17 -7.84 -23.19
C ARG A 153 16.09 -6.51 -23.95
N ARG A 154 17.18 -6.13 -24.63
CA ARG A 154 17.11 -5.15 -25.72
C ARG A 154 16.44 -5.82 -26.92
N PRO A 155 15.44 -5.20 -27.57
CA PRO A 155 14.91 -5.71 -28.83
C PRO A 155 16.07 -5.86 -29.83
N VAL A 156 16.07 -6.96 -30.57
CA VAL A 156 17.04 -7.20 -31.65
C VAL A 156 16.62 -6.34 -32.86
N SER A 157 17.55 -6.01 -33.76
CA SER A 157 17.36 -5.04 -34.85
C SER A 157 16.12 -5.31 -35.73
N ASP A 158 15.78 -6.58 -35.95
CA ASP A 158 14.62 -7.03 -36.73
C ASP A 158 13.27 -6.75 -36.03
N GLU A 159 13.22 -6.88 -34.70
CA GLU A 159 12.06 -6.51 -33.89
C GLU A 159 11.85 -5.00 -33.85
N LEU A 160 12.95 -4.21 -33.86
CA LEU A 160 12.87 -2.75 -33.91
C LEU A 160 12.26 -2.27 -35.22
N ASP A 161 12.65 -2.83 -36.36
CA ASP A 161 12.10 -2.46 -37.66
C ASP A 161 10.60 -2.79 -37.78
N ARG A 162 10.17 -3.92 -37.21
CA ARG A 162 8.75 -4.30 -37.10
C ARG A 162 7.96 -3.37 -36.16
N LEU A 163 8.56 -2.95 -35.06
CA LEU A 163 7.95 -1.95 -34.16
C LEU A 163 7.84 -0.58 -34.84
N ILE A 164 8.90 -0.13 -35.53
CA ILE A 164 8.92 1.16 -36.24
C ILE A 164 7.92 1.19 -37.39
N SER A 165 7.84 0.13 -38.19
CA SER A 165 6.84 0.04 -39.27
C SER A 165 5.41 0.05 -38.74
N GLY A 166 5.12 -0.69 -37.65
CA GLY A 166 3.82 -0.66 -36.98
C GLY A 166 3.49 0.68 -36.29
N LEU A 167 4.50 1.39 -35.77
CA LEU A 167 4.34 2.74 -35.20
C LEU A 167 4.10 3.78 -36.31
N ARG A 168 4.78 3.69 -37.45
CA ARG A 168 4.58 4.55 -38.62
C ARG A 168 3.19 4.40 -39.22
N ALA A 169 2.71 3.16 -39.40
CA ALA A 169 1.36 2.89 -39.88
C ALA A 169 0.28 3.51 -38.97
N ARG A 170 0.52 3.46 -37.65
CA ARG A 170 -0.38 4.03 -36.64
C ARG A 170 -0.29 5.56 -36.53
N SER A 171 0.88 6.13 -36.80
CA SER A 171 1.09 7.58 -36.90
C SER A 171 0.48 8.19 -38.16
N ALA A 172 0.25 7.39 -39.21
CA ALA A 172 -0.41 7.81 -40.44
C ALA A 172 -1.95 7.87 -40.31
N HIS A 173 -2.54 7.38 -39.20
CA HIS A 173 -3.95 7.59 -38.90
C HIS A 173 -4.20 9.05 -38.49
N ASN A 174 -5.17 9.71 -39.13
CA ASN A 174 -5.45 11.15 -39.02
C ASN A 174 -5.86 11.67 -37.62
N VAL A 175 -5.92 10.80 -36.60
CA VAL A 175 -6.29 11.13 -35.21
C VAL A 175 -5.08 11.12 -34.26
N ALA A 176 -3.89 10.76 -34.74
CA ALA A 176 -2.68 10.69 -33.92
C ALA A 176 -2.14 12.10 -33.60
N LYS A 177 -2.44 12.60 -32.40
CA LYS A 177 -2.11 13.96 -31.95
C LYS A 177 -0.68 14.10 -31.37
N ILE A 178 0.11 13.01 -31.29
CA ILE A 178 1.47 12.99 -30.73
C ILE A 178 2.39 12.22 -31.71
N PRO A 179 3.52 12.79 -32.16
CA PRO A 179 4.49 12.08 -32.99
C PRO A 179 5.13 10.93 -32.21
N PHE A 180 5.01 9.70 -32.72
CA PHE A 180 5.57 8.51 -32.07
C PHE A 180 7.06 8.26 -32.38
N VAL A 181 7.63 9.02 -33.32
CA VAL A 181 8.98 8.80 -33.87
C VAL A 181 10.08 9.64 -33.21
N ASP A 182 9.72 10.65 -32.41
CA ASP A 182 10.68 11.56 -31.75
C ASP A 182 10.84 11.27 -30.24
N CYS A 183 10.88 9.99 -29.87
CA CYS A 183 11.30 9.60 -28.52
C CYS A 183 12.84 9.52 -28.49
N PRO A 184 13.56 10.27 -27.64
CA PRO A 184 15.02 10.34 -27.68
C PRO A 184 15.60 9.03 -27.14
N LEU A 185 15.81 8.06 -28.02
CA LEU A 185 16.61 6.86 -27.76
C LEU A 185 18.10 7.06 -28.09
N TYR A 186 18.50 8.26 -28.48
CA TYR A 186 19.89 8.59 -28.81
C TYR A 186 20.17 10.07 -28.56
N THR A 187 20.90 10.38 -27.47
CA THR A 187 21.73 11.58 -27.38
C THR A 187 23.11 11.10 -26.99
N SER A 188 24.03 11.11 -27.95
CA SER A 188 25.47 10.95 -27.74
C SER A 188 26.06 12.20 -27.10
#